data_AF-A0A1W1D162-F1
#
_entry.id   AF-A0A1W1D162-F1
#
_cell.length_a   1.000
_cell.length_b   1.000
_cell.length_c   1.000
_cell.angle_alpha   90.00
_cell.angle_beta   90.00
_cell.angle_gamma   90.00
#
_symmetry.space_group_name_H-M   'P 1'
#
loop_
_entity.id
_entity.type
_entity.pdbx_description
1 polymer ?
#
loop_
_entity_poly.entity_id
_entity_poly.type
_entity_poly.pdbx_seq_one_letter_code
_entity_poly.pdbx_strand_id
1 'polypeptide(L)'
;MNIETIKHTYPKTFGLIKEEFSALRYLLVIDENYDDEDTEEFDAIDPEDYNYLVYITDLLRESIGEENLLESIKRFQNHSDIKEIYVSEIDLYGIQTDLNEAGIAKMVLGTIEEVLS
;
A
#
# COMPACT_ATOMS: atom_id res chain seq x y z
N MET A 1 -12.75 -4.97 -6.35
CA MET A 1 -13.33 -3.65 -6.73
C MET A 1 -12.90 -3.33 -8.15
N ASN A 2 -13.73 -2.64 -8.96
CA ASN A 2 -13.30 -2.21 -10.30
C ASN A 2 -12.49 -0.89 -10.20
N ILE A 3 -11.64 -0.64 -11.20
CA ILE A 3 -10.71 0.50 -11.18
C ILE A 3 -11.43 1.86 -11.29
N GLU A 4 -12.57 1.91 -11.97
CA GLU A 4 -13.37 3.13 -12.13
C GLU A 4 -13.96 3.61 -10.79
N THR A 5 -14.49 2.71 -9.96
CA THR A 5 -15.00 3.06 -8.62
C THR A 5 -13.88 3.58 -7.73
N ILE A 6 -12.69 2.98 -7.80
CA ILE A 6 -11.52 3.41 -7.04
C ILE A 6 -11.10 4.82 -7.45
N LYS A 7 -10.99 5.09 -8.76
CA LYS A 7 -10.68 6.43 -9.31
C LYS A 7 -11.65 7.50 -8.79
N HIS A 8 -12.94 7.19 -8.74
CA HIS A 8 -13.95 8.10 -8.21
C HIS A 8 -13.89 8.29 -6.69
N THR A 9 -13.42 7.29 -5.94
CA THR A 9 -13.36 7.32 -4.48
C THR A 9 -12.14 8.11 -3.98
N TYR A 10 -11.04 8.08 -4.71
CA TYR A 10 -9.77 8.74 -4.34
C TYR A 10 -9.34 9.77 -5.42
N PRO A 11 -10.15 10.81 -5.68
CA PRO A 11 -9.92 11.72 -6.81
C PRO A 11 -8.62 12.51 -6.74
N LYS A 12 -8.09 12.85 -5.56
CA LYS A 12 -6.82 13.60 -5.44
C LYS A 12 -5.64 12.72 -5.81
N THR A 13 -5.59 11.52 -5.26
CA THR A 13 -4.56 10.51 -5.55
C THR A 13 -4.52 10.23 -7.05
N PHE A 14 -5.68 9.95 -7.62
CA PHE A 14 -5.78 9.60 -9.04
C PHE A 14 -5.66 10.80 -9.98
N GLY A 15 -5.91 12.02 -9.50
CA GLY A 15 -5.70 13.25 -10.27
C GLY A 15 -4.22 13.61 -10.47
N LEU A 16 -3.31 13.05 -9.67
CA LEU A 16 -1.86 13.26 -9.80
C LEU A 16 -1.20 12.28 -10.78
N ILE A 17 -1.81 11.13 -11.01
CA ILE A 17 -1.27 10.09 -11.89
C ILE A 17 -1.52 10.50 -13.35
N LYS A 18 -0.44 10.80 -14.07
CA LYS A 18 -0.50 11.23 -15.48
C LYS A 18 -0.47 10.07 -16.47
N GLU A 19 -0.01 8.91 -16.03
CA GLU A 19 0.10 7.73 -16.86
C GLU A 19 -1.19 6.92 -16.86
N GLU A 20 -1.53 6.37 -18.01
CA GLU A 20 -2.67 5.46 -18.14
C GLU A 20 -2.30 4.08 -17.56
N PHE A 21 -3.16 3.55 -16.70
CA PHE A 21 -3.02 2.20 -16.14
C PHE A 21 -4.39 1.51 -16.13
N SER A 22 -4.38 0.19 -16.24
CA SER A 22 -5.61 -0.61 -16.41
C SER A 22 -6.03 -1.37 -15.15
N ALA A 23 -5.20 -1.40 -14.11
CA ALA A 23 -5.45 -2.16 -12.88
C ALA A 23 -4.76 -1.54 -11.65
N LEU A 24 -5.29 -1.84 -10.46
CA LEU A 24 -4.76 -1.33 -9.18
C LEU A 24 -3.33 -1.80 -8.91
N ARG A 25 -2.98 -3.03 -9.28
CA ARG A 25 -1.64 -3.61 -9.09
C ARG A 25 -0.49 -2.81 -9.73
N TYR A 26 -0.80 -1.91 -10.67
CA TYR A 26 0.21 -1.00 -11.24
C TYR A 26 0.54 0.19 -10.33
N LEU A 27 -0.23 0.38 -9.26
CA LEU A 27 -0.10 1.45 -8.26
C LEU A 27 0.20 0.89 -6.87
N LEU A 28 -0.49 -0.19 -6.51
CA LEU A 28 -0.44 -0.79 -5.19
C LEU A 28 -0.55 -2.31 -5.33
N VAL A 29 0.51 -2.99 -4.93
CA VAL A 29 0.59 -4.45 -4.84
C VAL A 29 0.34 -4.85 -3.39
N ILE A 30 -0.55 -5.82 -3.20
CA ILE A 30 -0.90 -6.36 -1.89
C ILE A 30 -0.96 -7.85 -2.07
N ASP A 31 0.01 -8.55 -1.48
CA ASP A 31 0.12 -9.99 -1.57
C ASP A 31 0.16 -10.57 -0.15
N GLU A 32 -0.45 -11.73 0.04
CA GLU A 32 -0.32 -12.48 1.30
C GLU A 32 1.13 -12.90 1.48
N ASN A 33 1.66 -12.66 2.68
CA ASN A 33 3.02 -13.06 3.02
C ASN A 33 3.01 -14.53 3.41
N TYR A 34 3.49 -15.38 2.50
CA TYR A 34 3.64 -16.81 2.73
C TYR A 34 5.12 -17.15 2.81
N ASP A 35 5.45 -18.12 3.68
CA ASP A 35 6.76 -18.76 3.69
C ASP A 35 6.84 -19.70 2.48
N ASP A 36 7.12 -19.13 1.31
CA ASP A 36 7.35 -19.89 0.09
C ASP A 36 8.85 -20.20 0.04
N GLU A 37 9.23 -21.44 0.37
CA GLU A 37 10.62 -21.95 0.50
C GLU A 37 11.50 -21.71 -0.76
N ASP A 38 10.94 -21.19 -1.85
CA ASP A 38 11.57 -20.94 -3.15
C ASP A 38 11.87 -19.44 -3.46
N THR A 39 11.54 -18.49 -2.58
CA THR A 39 11.67 -17.03 -2.86
C THR A 39 12.57 -16.29 -1.86
N GLU A 40 13.85 -16.13 -2.20
CA GLU A 40 14.85 -15.36 -1.42
C GLU A 40 14.56 -13.83 -1.34
N GLU A 41 13.53 -13.31 -2.03
CA GLU A 41 13.33 -11.85 -2.17
C GLU A 41 12.66 -11.17 -0.96
N PHE A 42 12.04 -11.91 -0.04
CA PHE A 42 11.28 -11.34 1.09
C PHE A 42 11.69 -11.82 2.49
N ASP A 43 12.84 -12.51 2.61
CA ASP A 43 13.40 -13.07 3.86
C ASP A 43 13.52 -12.09 5.05
N ALA A 44 13.34 -10.79 4.84
CA ALA A 44 13.37 -9.76 5.89
C ALA A 44 12.03 -9.58 6.64
N ILE A 45 10.91 -10.07 6.09
CA ILE A 45 9.58 -9.85 6.66
C ILE A 45 8.96 -11.20 6.98
N ASP A 46 9.08 -11.61 8.24
CA ASP A 46 8.58 -12.90 8.73
C ASP A 46 7.04 -13.00 8.56
N PRO A 47 6.53 -14.00 7.82
CA PRO A 47 5.11 -14.20 7.60
C PRO A 47 4.34 -14.56 8.89
N GLU A 48 5.00 -15.06 9.94
CA GLU A 48 4.37 -15.27 11.24
C GLU A 48 4.01 -13.94 11.92
N ASP A 49 4.85 -12.92 11.72
CA ASP A 49 4.66 -11.60 12.31
C ASP A 49 3.81 -10.69 11.41
N TYR A 50 3.90 -10.81 10.08
CA TYR A 50 3.22 -9.95 9.10
C TYR A 50 2.54 -10.77 8.01
N ASN A 51 1.22 -10.77 7.95
CA ASN A 51 0.44 -11.60 7.03
C ASN A 51 0.28 -11.04 5.61
N TYR A 52 0.65 -9.77 5.37
CA TYR A 52 0.63 -9.18 4.03
C TYR A 52 1.88 -8.36 3.74
N LEU A 53 2.34 -8.45 2.50
CA LEU A 53 3.29 -7.54 1.89
C LEU A 53 2.53 -6.48 1.10
N VAL A 54 2.86 -5.21 1.35
CA VAL A 54 2.28 -4.07 0.66
C VAL A 54 3.39 -3.28 0.00
N TYR A 55 3.32 -3.18 -1.34
CA TYR A 55 4.26 -2.43 -2.14
C TYR A 55 3.57 -1.30 -2.90
N ILE A 56 4.00 -0.07 -2.65
CA ILE A 56 3.60 1.14 -3.39
C ILE A 56 4.52 1.26 -4.59
N THR A 57 3.98 1.13 -5.80
CA THR A 57 4.81 1.14 -7.00
C THR A 57 5.43 2.51 -7.24
N ASP A 58 6.53 2.53 -8.01
CA ASP A 58 7.18 3.76 -8.47
C ASP A 58 6.18 4.76 -9.06
N LEU A 59 5.21 4.28 -9.85
CA LEU A 59 4.20 5.14 -10.45
C LEU A 59 3.39 5.92 -9.40
N LEU A 60 2.92 5.24 -8.35
CA LEU A 60 2.17 5.89 -7.28
C LEU A 60 3.09 6.78 -6.44
N ARG A 61 4.27 6.28 -6.06
CA ARG A 61 5.30 7.00 -5.29
C ARG A 61 5.71 8.31 -5.95
N GLU A 62 6.04 8.28 -7.23
CA GLU A 62 6.46 9.46 -8.01
C GLU A 62 5.30 10.44 -8.22
N SER A 63 4.07 9.94 -8.35
CA SER A 63 2.89 10.78 -8.53
C SER A 63 2.53 11.58 -7.28
N ILE A 64 2.63 10.98 -6.09
CA ILE A 64 2.29 11.65 -4.83
C ILE A 64 3.48 12.39 -4.19
N GLY A 65 4.71 11.99 -4.53
CA GLY A 65 5.95 12.56 -4.00
C GLY A 65 6.34 12.01 -2.62
N GLU A 66 7.63 12.05 -2.35
CA GLU A 66 8.25 11.47 -1.14
C GLU A 66 7.71 12.04 0.17
N GLU A 67 7.46 13.36 0.23
CA GLU A 67 6.94 14.02 1.43
C GLU A 67 5.56 13.48 1.85
N ASN A 68 4.65 13.33 0.88
CA ASN A 68 3.32 12.79 1.15
C ASN A 68 3.36 11.30 1.48
N LEU A 69 4.29 10.56 0.87
CA LEU A 69 4.49 9.16 1.19
C LEU A 69 5.01 8.98 2.63
N LEU A 70 6.03 9.74 3.03
CA LEU A 70 6.54 9.73 4.41
C LEU A 70 5.46 10.08 5.43
N GLU A 71 4.60 11.06 5.12
CA GLU A 71 3.47 11.39 5.99
C GLU A 71 2.43 10.27 6.04
N SER A 72 2.18 9.59 4.91
CA SER A 72 1.30 8.42 4.86
C SER A 72 1.83 7.27 5.72
N ILE A 73 3.15 7.01 5.70
CA ILE A 73 3.78 5.98 6.55
C ILE A 73 3.55 6.25 8.03
N LYS A 74 3.72 7.50 8.48
CA LYS A 74 3.44 7.85 9.87
C LYS A 74 1.98 7.58 10.25
N ARG A 75 1.05 7.78 9.32
CA ARG A 75 -0.37 7.45 9.54
C ARG A 75 -0.61 5.96 9.56
N PHE A 76 0.02 5.17 8.68
CA PHE A 76 -0.05 3.71 8.70
C PHE A 76 0.43 3.14 10.05
N GLN A 77 1.55 3.64 10.56
CA GLN A 77 2.10 3.23 11.87
C GLN A 77 1.16 3.49 13.06
N ASN A 78 0.14 4.33 12.90
CA ASN A 78 -0.84 4.65 13.93
C ASN A 78 -2.28 4.26 13.52
N HIS A 79 -2.45 3.50 12.44
CA HIS A 79 -3.77 3.15 11.90
C HIS A 79 -4.42 2.04 12.75
N SER A 80 -5.66 2.23 13.20
CA SER A 80 -6.32 1.32 14.13
C SER A 80 -6.56 -0.10 13.59
N ASP A 81 -6.58 -0.24 12.27
CA ASP A 81 -6.78 -1.54 11.60
C ASP A 81 -5.47 -2.31 11.38
N ILE A 82 -4.31 -1.72 11.71
CA ILE A 82 -3.00 -2.36 11.64
C ILE A 82 -2.59 -2.76 13.06
N LYS A 83 -2.33 -4.05 13.27
CA LYS A 83 -1.86 -4.58 14.55
C LYS A 83 -0.36 -4.33 14.72
N GLU A 84 0.40 -4.68 13.69
CA GLU A 84 1.83 -4.48 13.61
C GLU A 84 2.19 -4.07 12.17
N ILE A 85 3.24 -3.25 12.02
CA ILE A 85 3.76 -2.85 10.72
C ILE A 85 5.28 -2.75 10.77
N TYR A 86 5.90 -3.37 9.78
CA TYR A 86 7.31 -3.24 9.49
C TYR A 86 7.51 -2.44 8.22
N VAL A 87 8.33 -1.40 8.31
CA VAL A 87 8.68 -0.54 7.18
C VAL A 87 10.08 -0.98 6.72
N SER A 88 10.13 -1.83 5.70
CA SER A 88 11.39 -2.31 5.13
C SER A 88 12.05 -1.19 4.33
N GLU A 89 11.25 -0.58 3.45
CA GLU A 89 11.62 0.59 2.66
C GLU A 89 10.51 1.64 2.71
N ILE A 90 10.73 2.79 2.09
CA ILE A 90 9.74 3.87 2.04
C ILE A 90 8.46 3.46 1.31
N ASP A 91 8.48 2.39 0.53
CA ASP A 91 7.38 1.93 -0.31
C ASP A 91 7.07 0.45 -0.14
N LEU A 92 7.84 -0.30 0.68
CA LEU A 92 7.62 -1.71 0.98
C LEU A 92 7.38 -1.93 2.46
N TYR A 93 6.24 -2.56 2.77
CA TYR A 93 5.78 -2.78 4.13
C TYR A 93 5.35 -4.23 4.36
N GLY A 94 5.68 -4.75 5.53
CA GLY A 94 5.00 -5.90 6.12
C GLY A 94 3.90 -5.39 7.04
N ILE A 95 2.67 -5.86 6.88
CA ILE A 95 1.57 -5.50 7.76
C ILE A 95 0.93 -6.74 8.37
N GLN A 96 0.51 -6.62 9.63
CA GLN A 96 -0.32 -7.59 10.33
C GLN A 96 -1.72 -7.00 10.54
N THR A 97 -2.72 -7.60 9.91
CA THR A 97 -4.10 -7.07 9.96
C THR A 97 -5.16 -8.16 9.77
N ASP A 98 -6.39 -7.90 10.24
CA ASP A 98 -7.56 -8.74 9.94
C ASP A 98 -8.26 -8.31 8.63
N LEU A 99 -7.76 -7.26 7.96
CA LEU A 99 -8.26 -6.82 6.66
C LEU A 99 -7.83 -7.80 5.56
N ASN A 100 -8.69 -7.94 4.55
CA ASN A 100 -8.29 -8.57 3.28
C ASN A 100 -7.65 -7.54 2.34
N GLU A 101 -7.12 -8.00 1.20
CA GLU A 101 -6.50 -7.14 0.17
C GLU A 101 -7.34 -5.90 -0.19
N ALA A 102 -8.65 -6.06 -0.35
CA ALA A 102 -9.53 -4.95 -0.68
C ALA A 102 -9.71 -3.95 0.47
N GLY A 103 -9.65 -4.41 1.72
CA GLY A 103 -9.63 -3.58 2.92
C GLY A 103 -8.30 -2.82 3.03
N ILE A 104 -7.18 -3.51 2.83
CA ILE A 104 -5.83 -2.93 2.83
C ILE A 104 -5.73 -1.85 1.75
N ALA A 105 -6.18 -2.13 0.53
CA ALA A 105 -6.19 -1.15 -0.55
C ALA A 105 -6.97 0.11 -0.20
N LYS A 106 -8.11 -0.03 0.48
CA LYS A 106 -8.91 1.13 0.91
C LYS A 106 -8.23 1.93 2.00
N MET A 107 -7.64 1.25 2.98
CA MET A 107 -6.88 1.89 4.05
C MET A 107 -5.70 2.68 3.47
N VAL A 108 -4.89 2.05 2.61
CA VAL A 108 -3.71 2.69 2.00
C VAL A 108 -4.11 3.88 1.14
N LEU A 109 -5.01 3.69 0.17
CA LEU A 109 -5.42 4.77 -0.73
C LEU A 109 -6.20 5.87 0.00
N GLY A 110 -7.02 5.52 0.99
CA GLY A 110 -7.75 6.50 1.80
C GLY A 110 -6.81 7.37 2.62
N THR A 111 -5.79 6.78 3.24
CA THR A 111 -4.78 7.54 3.99
C THR A 111 -4.01 8.48 3.08
N ILE A 112 -3.56 8.00 1.91
CA ILE A 112 -2.88 8.84 0.91
C ILE A 112 -3.79 9.99 0.47
N GLU A 113 -5.05 9.70 0.16
CA GLU A 113 -6.05 10.70 -0.24
C GLU A 113 -6.26 11.79 0.84
N GLU A 114 -6.23 11.42 2.12
CA GLU A 114 -6.34 12.36 3.23
C GLU A 114 -5.09 13.23 3.44
N VAL A 115 -3.91 12.70 3.13
CA VAL A 115 -2.64 13.44 3.19
C VAL A 115 -2.56 14.46 2.06
N LEU A 116 -3.02 14.09 0.86
CA LEU A 116 -3.10 14.98 -0.28
C LEU A 116 -4.13 16.09 0.02
N SER A 117 -3.67 17.33 0.16
CA SER A 117 -4.52 18.50 0.46
C SER A 117 -5.42 18.88 -0.70
#